data_AF-A0A355DBD4-F1
#
_entry.id   AF-A0A355DBD4-F1
#
_cell.length_a   1.000
_cell.length_b   1.000
_cell.length_c   1.000
_cell.angle_alpha   90.00
_cell.angle_beta   90.00
_cell.angle_gamma   90.00
#
_symmetry.space_group_name_H-M   'P 1'
#
loop_
_entity.id
_entity.type
_entity.pdbx_description
1 polymer ?
#
loop_
_entity_poly.entity_id
_entity_poly.type
_entity_poly.pdbx_seq_one_letter_code
_entity_poly.pdbx_strand_id
1 'polypeptide(L)' 'MIEKLLFILFGVVLTLWGVYRMKTDKAFVGKTQTRKNIFNLLILGEASGIGQLLGGITCIGLGVLSFIIK' A
#
# COMPACT_ATOMS: atom_id res chain seq x y z
N MET A 1 -1.40 12.17 -22.04
CA MET A 1 -2.55 11.29 -21.69
C MET A 1 -2.10 9.88 -21.31
N ILE A 2 -1.22 9.24 -22.08
CA ILE A 2 -0.69 7.89 -21.77
C ILE A 2 -0.01 7.81 -20.39
N GLU A 3 0.75 8.84 -20.00
CA GLU A 3 1.53 8.85 -18.75
C GLU A 3 0.64 8.86 -17.50
N LYS A 4 -0.45 9.63 -17.53
CA LYS A 4 -1.42 9.68 -16.41
C LYS A 4 -2.14 8.33 -16.25
N LEU A 5 -2.39 7.63 -17.36
CA LEU A 5 -3.00 6.30 -17.36
C LEU A 5 -2.05 5.25 -16.75
N LEU A 6 -0.77 5.29 -17.13
CA LEU A 6 0.27 4.44 -16.55
C LEU A 6 0.44 4.69 -15.04
N PHE A 7 0.35 5.94 -14.60
CA PHE A 7 0.46 6.31 -13.18
C PHE A 7 -0.68 5.71 -12.34
N ILE A 8 -1.91 5.78 -12.85
CA ILE A 8 -3.08 5.18 -12.19
C ILE A 8 -2.98 3.66 -12.19
N LEU A 9 -2.59 3.05 -13.31
CA LEU A 9 -2.41 1.60 -13.41
C LEU A 9 -1.34 1.11 -12.42
N PHE A 10 -0.23 1.84 -12.31
CA PHE A 10 0.83 1.57 -11.34
C PHE A 10 0.33 1.69 -9.90
N GLY A 11 -0.47 2.71 -9.60
CA GLY A 11 -1.12 2.86 -8.29
C GLY A 11 -2.02 1.69 -7.92
N VAL A 12 -2.85 1.21 -8.87
CA VAL A 12 -3.74 0.05 -8.66
C VAL A 12 -2.93 -1.23 -8.41
N VAL A 13 -1.88 -1.47 -9.18
CA VAL A 13 -0.99 -2.64 -9.00
C VAL A 13 -0.30 -2.58 -7.64
N LEU A 14 0.21 -1.41 -7.23
CA LEU A 14 0.81 -1.21 -5.91
C LEU A 14 -0.18 -1.45 -4.76
N THR A 15 -1.41 -0.96 -4.87
CA THR A 15 -2.45 -1.19 -3.87
C THR A 15 -2.79 -2.68 -3.78
N LEU A 16 -3.04 -3.37 -4.90
CA LEU A 16 -3.33 -4.80 -4.93
C LEU A 16 -2.17 -5.63 -4.37
N TRP A 17 -0.93 -5.29 -4.72
CA TRP A 17 0.27 -5.96 -4.22
C TRP A 17 0.47 -5.75 -2.71
N GLY A 18 0.24 -4.52 -2.22
CA GLY A 18 0.28 -4.19 -0.79
C GLY A 18 -0.77 -4.97 0.01
N VAL A 19 -1.99 -5.09 -0.52
CA VAL A 19 -3.06 -5.92 0.07
C VAL A 19 -2.67 -7.39 0.09
N TYR A 20 -2.12 -7.91 -1.02
CA TYR A 20 -1.69 -9.30 -1.12
C TYR A 20 -0.58 -9.64 -0.13
N ARG A 21 0.40 -8.73 0.03
CA ARG A 21 1.45 -8.83 1.05
C ARG A 21 0.87 -8.84 2.46
N MET A 22 0.00 -7.90 2.81
CA MET A 22 -0.66 -7.88 4.13
C MET A 22 -1.56 -9.09 4.41
N LYS A 23 -2.03 -9.79 3.37
CA LYS A 23 -2.75 -11.07 3.52
C LYS A 23 -1.81 -12.27 3.68
N THR A 24 -0.65 -12.23 3.03
CA THR A 24 0.33 -13.33 3.01
C THR A 24 1.20 -13.31 4.27
N ASP A 25 1.67 -12.12 4.64
CA ASP A 25 2.19 -11.80 5.96
C ASP A 25 0.99 -11.89 6.92
N LYS A 26 0.99 -12.87 7.83
CA LYS A 26 -0.15 -13.23 8.69
C LYS A 26 -0.46 -12.18 9.77
N ALA A 27 -0.67 -10.92 9.39
CA ALA A 27 -0.95 -9.79 10.28
C ALA A 27 -2.23 -9.96 11.12
N PHE A 28 -3.08 -10.93 10.78
CA PHE A 28 -4.39 -11.12 11.43
C PHE A 28 -4.59 -12.46 12.16
N VAL A 29 -3.68 -13.45 12.04
CA VAL A 29 -3.89 -14.78 12.64
C VAL A 29 -2.70 -15.17 13.51
N GLY A 30 -2.67 -14.65 14.74
CA GLY A 30 -1.86 -15.24 15.81
C GLY A 30 -1.39 -14.28 16.90
N LYS A 31 -2.13 -14.26 18.01
CA LYS A 31 -1.73 -13.83 19.37
C LYS A 31 -1.55 -12.33 19.65
N THR A 32 -2.48 -11.81 20.45
CA THR A 32 -2.26 -11.28 21.81
C THR A 32 -0.81 -10.91 22.23
N GLN A 33 -0.18 -9.97 21.53
CA GLN A 33 1.06 -9.31 21.98
C GLN A 33 0.95 -7.82 21.61
N THR A 34 -0.03 -7.14 22.21
CA THR A 34 -0.31 -5.69 22.14
C THR A 34 0.89 -4.78 22.49
N ARG A 35 2.10 -5.33 22.70
CA ARG A 35 3.26 -4.56 23.18
C ARG A 35 4.63 -4.98 22.61
N LYS A 36 4.73 -5.78 21.55
CA LYS A 36 6.02 -6.02 20.88
C LYS A 36 6.03 -5.49 19.44
N ASN A 37 6.61 -4.30 19.36
CA ASN A 37 7.58 -3.90 18.35
C ASN A 37 6.98 -3.37 17.03
N ILE A 38 6.63 -2.09 17.03
CA ILE A 38 6.40 -1.25 15.84
C ILE A 38 7.60 -1.37 14.87
N PHE A 39 8.82 -1.58 15.39
CA PHE A 39 10.01 -1.90 14.59
C PHE A 39 9.94 -3.28 13.90
N ASN A 40 9.29 -4.28 14.50
CA ASN A 40 9.06 -5.58 13.86
C ASN A 40 8.03 -5.43 12.73
N LEU A 41 7.01 -4.61 12.93
CA LEU A 41 6.09 -4.22 11.86
C LEU A 41 6.85 -3.53 10.72
N LEU A 42 7.77 -2.61 11.05
CA LEU A 42 8.61 -1.89 10.08
C LEU A 42 9.57 -2.81 9.32
N ILE A 43 10.20 -3.77 10.01
CA ILE A 43 11.30 -4.59 9.48
C ILE A 43 10.83 -5.91 8.85
N LEU A 44 9.76 -6.56 9.35
CA LEU A 44 9.29 -7.85 8.83
C LEU A 44 8.42 -7.74 7.56
N GLY A 45 8.24 -6.56 6.99
CA GLY A 45 7.53 -6.39 5.72
C GLY A 45 6.04 -6.09 5.85
N GLU A 46 5.46 -6.11 7.06
CA GLU A 46 4.09 -5.64 7.29
C GLU A 46 3.94 -4.14 7.02
N ALA A 47 4.90 -3.30 7.44
CA ALA A 47 4.92 -1.88 7.10
C ALA A 47 5.19 -1.64 5.61
N SER A 48 5.88 -2.56 4.94
CA SER A 48 6.01 -2.49 3.48
C SER A 48 4.65 -2.72 2.80
N GLY A 49 3.83 -3.65 3.31
CA GLY A 49 2.45 -3.84 2.84
C GLY A 49 1.54 -2.64 3.12
N ILE A 50 1.57 -2.10 4.35
CA ILE A 50 0.80 -0.91 4.75
C ILE A 50 1.22 0.32 3.94
N GLY A 51 2.53 0.53 3.77
CA GLY A 51 3.10 1.64 3.00
C GLY A 51 2.75 1.55 1.52
N GLN A 52 2.71 0.34 0.93
CA GLN A 52 2.25 0.13 -0.44
C GLN A 52 0.74 0.35 -0.61
N LEU A 53 -0.05 0.01 0.40
CA LEU A 53 -1.48 0.29 0.43
C LEU A 53 -1.78 1.80 0.49
N LEU A 54 -1.22 2.48 1.49
CA LEU A 54 -1.38 3.94 1.66
C LEU A 54 -0.77 4.73 0.50
N GLY A 55 0.42 4.31 0.06
CA GLY A 55 1.12 4.90 -1.09
C GLY A 55 0.34 4.71 -2.39
N GLY A 56 -0.19 3.51 -2.64
CA GLY A 56 -1.01 3.22 -3.81
C GLY A 56 -2.31 4.02 -3.84
N ILE A 57 -3.03 4.12 -2.71
CA ILE A 57 -4.25 4.95 -2.60
C ILE A 57 -3.93 6.43 -2.86
N THR A 58 -2.84 6.94 -2.26
CA THR A 58 -2.39 8.32 -2.47
C THR A 58 -1.98 8.57 -3.92
N CYS A 59 -1.30 7.60 -4.54
CA CYS A 59 -0.87 7.67 -5.94
C CYS A 59 -2.06 7.69 -6.91
N ILE A 60 -3.09 6.87 -6.66
CA ILE A 60 -4.36 6.90 -7.40
C ILE A 60 -5.05 8.25 -7.21
N GLY A 61 -5.15 8.77 -5.98
CA GLY A 61 -5.75 10.06 -5.69
C GLY A 61 -5.06 11.22 -6.40
N LEU A 62 -3.72 11.28 -6.36
CA LEU A 62 -2.93 12.27 -7.08
C LEU A 62 -3.02 12.11 -8.60
N GLY A 63 -3.08 10.88 -9.12
CA GLY A 63 -3.30 10.61 -10.54
C GLY A 63 -4.65 11.15 -11.03
N VAL A 64 -5.71 10.98 -10.24
CA VAL A 64 -7.05 11.54 -10.52
C VAL A 64 -7.06 13.06 -10.40
N LEU A 65 -6.48 13.63 -9.35
CA LEU A 65 -6.33 15.09 -9.18
C LEU A 65 -5.56 15.72 -10.33
N SER A 66 -4.48 15.08 -10.78
CA SER A 66 -3.72 15.52 -11.96
C SER A 66 -4.54 15.40 -13.24
N PHE A 67 -5.58 14.57 -13.30
CA PHE A 67 -6.49 14.54 -14.46
C PHE A 67 -7.45 15.73 -14.47
N ILE A 68 -7.81 16.26 -13.29
CA ILE A 68 -8.71 17.40 -13.10
C ILE A 68 -7.95 18.72 -13.25
N ILE A 69 -6.74 18.81 -12.68
CA ILE A 69 -5.84 19.95 -12.82
C ILE A 69 -5.08 19.76 -14.15
N LYS A 70 -5.51 20.48 -15.18
CA LYS A 70 -5.01 20.35 -16.56
C LYS A 70 -3.50 20.55 -16.65
#